data_AF-A0A843CZU4-F1
#
_entry.id   AF-A0A843CZU4-F1
#
_cell.length_a   1.000
_cell.length_b   1.000
_cell.length_c   1.000
_cell.angle_alpha   90.00
_cell.angle_beta   90.00
_cell.angle_gamma   90.00
#
_symmetry.space_group_name_H-M   'P 1'
#
loop_
_entity.id
_entity.type
_entity.pdbx_description
1 polymer ?
#
loop_
_entity_poly.entity_id
_entity_poly.type
_entity_poly.pdbx_seq_one_letter_code
_entity_poly.pdbx_strand_id
1 'polypeptide(L)'
;FRIFPRGQRPGKGNSRYLMRVLSERDVIDFASVIADAKAAANMRKLFVIAVLDDEHELTYYEVRLTREEVRECEELRDGFTASRAGIPAYVTETGDGTTAYLMENWFGTMMDATRLFLSPLETAWLLEQGKLTLEDGMSAEEYIALAREGDGEFSEKLTLYRWFKDLGVFPRSGYKYGHHFRVYTAKGAHSEMLAHAVPFGTTLSMSEISRSVRLAHSVRKKMLFASLTGEEITAVEFARLKM
;
A
#
# COMPACT_ATOMS: atom_id res chain seq x y z
N PHE A 1 18.10 -17.21 -13.97
CA PHE A 1 19.27 -18.06 -13.63
C PHE A 1 19.14 -18.66 -12.23
N ARG A 2 19.75 -19.83 -11.97
CA ARG A 2 19.83 -20.43 -10.63
C ARG A 2 21.22 -20.14 -10.05
N ILE A 3 21.29 -19.47 -8.90
CA ILE A 3 22.57 -19.12 -8.27
C ILE A 3 22.79 -19.96 -7.02
N PHE A 4 24.00 -20.50 -6.93
CA PHE A 4 24.46 -21.33 -5.83
C PHE A 4 25.40 -20.52 -4.93
N PRO A 5 25.40 -20.76 -3.60
CA PRO A 5 26.42 -20.19 -2.71
C PRO A 5 27.84 -20.53 -3.18
N ARG A 6 28.83 -19.70 -2.82
CA ARG A 6 30.26 -19.99 -3.08
C ARG A 6 30.60 -21.42 -2.67
N GLY A 7 31.11 -22.22 -3.62
CA GLY A 7 31.50 -23.61 -3.41
C GLY A 7 30.50 -24.67 -3.90
N GLN A 8 29.28 -24.30 -4.29
CA GLN A 8 28.26 -25.23 -4.79
C GLN A 8 28.04 -25.08 -6.30
N ARG A 9 27.68 -26.19 -6.96
CA ARG A 9 27.48 -26.30 -8.43
C ARG A 9 26.18 -27.05 -8.73
N PRO A 10 25.60 -26.91 -9.94
CA PRO A 10 24.48 -27.74 -10.38
C PRO A 10 24.77 -29.22 -10.11
N GLY A 11 23.88 -29.90 -9.37
CA GLY A 11 24.00 -31.33 -9.02
C GLY A 11 24.71 -31.65 -7.69
N LYS A 12 25.38 -30.70 -7.03
CA LYS A 12 26.04 -30.92 -5.70
C LYS A 12 25.64 -29.91 -4.62
N GLY A 13 24.66 -29.06 -4.89
CA GLY A 13 24.18 -28.05 -3.95
C GLY A 13 22.77 -27.59 -4.26
N ASN A 14 22.11 -26.97 -3.28
CA ASN A 14 20.77 -26.41 -3.45
C ASN A 14 20.90 -24.96 -3.92
N SER A 15 20.32 -24.61 -5.07
CA SER A 15 20.28 -23.21 -5.51
C SER A 15 19.40 -22.42 -4.55
N ARG A 16 19.98 -21.41 -3.88
CA ARG A 16 19.28 -20.59 -2.88
C ARG A 16 18.43 -19.49 -3.53
N TYR A 17 18.81 -19.07 -4.72
CA TYR A 17 18.20 -17.95 -5.43
C TYR A 17 17.65 -18.38 -6.79
N LEU A 18 16.47 -17.85 -7.13
CA LEU A 18 15.99 -17.70 -8.50
C LEU A 18 16.25 -16.24 -8.90
N MET A 19 17.11 -16.02 -9.89
CA MET A 19 17.50 -14.66 -10.30
C MET A 19 16.95 -14.30 -11.68
N ARG A 20 16.40 -13.09 -11.80
CA ARG A 20 16.10 -12.41 -13.06
C ARG A 20 17.07 -11.23 -13.22
N VAL A 21 17.66 -11.08 -14.40
CA VAL A 21 18.58 -9.97 -14.70
C VAL A 21 17.85 -8.99 -15.58
N LEU A 22 17.95 -7.70 -15.26
CA LEU A 22 17.30 -6.61 -15.97
C LEU A 22 18.30 -5.46 -16.18
N SER A 23 18.07 -4.66 -17.22
CA SER A 23 18.65 -3.33 -17.35
C SER A 23 17.84 -2.33 -16.50
N GLU A 24 18.47 -1.24 -16.05
CA GLU A 24 17.75 -0.13 -15.42
C GLU A 24 16.65 0.49 -16.30
N ARG A 25 16.74 0.30 -17.63
CA ARG A 25 15.77 0.79 -18.63
C ARG A 25 14.60 -0.17 -18.85
N ASP A 26 14.65 -1.38 -18.30
CA ASP A 26 13.60 -2.36 -18.48
C ASP A 26 12.31 -1.94 -17.77
N VAL A 27 11.19 -2.30 -18.38
CA VAL A 27 9.86 -2.18 -17.77
C VAL A 27 9.48 -3.46 -17.04
N ILE A 28 8.82 -3.29 -15.91
CA ILE A 28 8.33 -4.35 -15.04
C ILE A 28 6.82 -4.43 -15.16
N ASP A 29 6.36 -5.57 -15.66
CA ASP A 29 4.99 -6.03 -15.45
C ASP A 29 4.91 -6.82 -14.14
N PHE A 30 4.06 -6.35 -13.23
CA PHE A 30 3.82 -6.98 -11.95
C PHE A 30 3.22 -8.39 -12.07
N ALA A 31 2.43 -8.68 -13.11
CA ALA A 31 1.90 -10.02 -13.32
C ALA A 31 3.05 -11.03 -13.55
N SER A 32 4.04 -10.65 -14.37
CA SER A 32 5.25 -11.46 -14.61
C SER A 32 6.07 -11.65 -13.33
N VAL A 33 6.28 -10.58 -12.56
CA VAL A 33 7.06 -10.60 -11.31
C VAL A 33 6.37 -11.45 -10.25
N ILE A 34 5.04 -11.36 -10.15
CA ILE A 34 4.24 -12.19 -9.23
C ILE A 34 4.36 -13.66 -9.61
N ALA A 35 4.27 -14.00 -10.90
CA ALA A 35 4.42 -15.38 -11.37
C ALA A 35 5.81 -15.94 -11.04
N ASP A 36 6.87 -15.16 -11.30
CA ASP A 36 8.24 -15.53 -10.96
C ASP A 36 8.44 -15.71 -9.44
N ALA A 37 7.87 -14.81 -8.64
CA ALA A 37 7.94 -14.88 -7.18
C ALA A 37 7.17 -16.10 -6.62
N LYS A 38 5.99 -16.42 -7.16
CA LYS A 38 5.24 -17.66 -6.84
C LYS A 38 6.06 -18.91 -7.18
N ALA A 39 6.67 -18.93 -8.37
CA ALA A 39 7.52 -20.04 -8.80
C ALA A 39 8.74 -20.22 -7.87
N ALA A 40 9.40 -19.13 -7.48
CA ALA A 40 10.51 -19.17 -6.52
C ALA A 40 10.07 -19.71 -5.16
N ALA A 41 8.94 -19.23 -4.62
CA ALA A 41 8.38 -19.67 -3.36
C ALA A 41 8.06 -21.18 -3.37
N ASN A 42 7.42 -21.69 -4.43
CA ASN A 42 7.14 -23.12 -4.61
C ASN A 42 8.41 -23.97 -4.65
N MET A 43 9.50 -23.44 -5.20
CA MET A 43 10.81 -24.09 -5.20
C MET A 43 11.59 -23.90 -3.89
N ARG A 44 11.03 -23.20 -2.90
CA ARG A 44 11.68 -22.80 -1.64
C ARG A 44 12.97 -22.00 -1.88
N LYS A 45 12.94 -21.10 -2.86
CA LYS A 45 14.06 -20.21 -3.23
C LYS A 45 13.68 -18.75 -3.03
N LEU A 46 14.68 -17.92 -2.80
CA LEU A 46 14.52 -16.47 -2.78
C LEU A 46 14.48 -15.95 -4.22
N PHE A 47 13.48 -15.15 -4.56
CA PHE A 47 13.42 -14.47 -5.84
C PHE A 47 14.22 -13.16 -5.77
N VAL A 48 15.17 -12.99 -6.69
CA VAL A 48 16.06 -11.84 -6.72
C VAL A 48 16.06 -11.24 -8.13
N ILE A 49 15.89 -9.93 -8.20
CA ILE A 49 16.08 -9.16 -9.43
C ILE A 49 17.45 -8.48 -9.33
N ALA A 50 18.34 -8.79 -10.26
CA ALA A 50 19.61 -8.10 -10.42
C ALA A 50 19.46 -7.06 -11.54
N VAL A 51 19.67 -5.80 -11.20
CA VAL A 51 19.56 -4.68 -12.13
C VAL A 51 20.96 -4.18 -12.45
N LEU A 52 21.27 -4.14 -13.75
CA LEU A 52 22.50 -3.58 -14.29
C LEU A 52 22.23 -2.15 -14.76
N ASP A 53 23.01 -1.20 -14.27
CA ASP A 53 22.96 0.19 -14.75
C ASP A 53 23.93 0.44 -15.92
N ASP A 54 23.88 1.65 -16.48
CA ASP A 54 24.73 2.07 -17.60
C ASP A 54 26.23 2.15 -17.22
N GLU A 55 26.55 2.24 -15.92
CA GLU A 55 27.93 2.20 -15.40
C GLU A 55 28.42 0.77 -15.10
N HIS A 56 27.61 -0.23 -15.46
CA HIS A 56 27.87 -1.66 -15.22
C HIS A 56 27.90 -2.06 -13.74
N GLU A 57 27.29 -1.27 -12.85
CA GLU A 57 27.07 -1.66 -11.45
C GLU A 57 25.81 -2.52 -11.31
N LEU A 58 25.87 -3.50 -10.42
CA LEU A 58 24.76 -4.41 -10.12
C LEU A 58 24.09 -4.03 -8.80
N THR A 59 22.78 -3.81 -8.86
CA THR A 59 21.94 -3.71 -7.66
C THR A 59 20.96 -4.87 -7.57
N TYR A 60 20.92 -5.51 -6.39
CA TYR A 60 20.06 -6.66 -6.14
C TYR A 60 18.82 -6.26 -5.31
N TYR A 61 17.65 -6.71 -5.75
CA TYR A 61 16.38 -6.57 -5.06
C TYR A 61 15.82 -7.96 -4.75
N GLU A 62 15.57 -8.24 -3.48
CA GLU A 62 14.69 -9.33 -3.08
C GLU A 62 13.26 -8.95 -3.40
N VAL A 63 12.53 -9.88 -4.01
CA VAL A 63 11.10 -9.71 -4.26
C VAL A 63 10.36 -10.80 -3.52
N ARG A 64 9.41 -10.41 -2.67
CA ARG A 64 8.61 -11.33 -1.85
C ARG A 64 7.14 -11.03 -2.03
N LEU A 65 6.34 -12.09 -2.05
CA LEU A 65 4.89 -11.98 -1.96
C LEU A 65 4.53 -11.98 -0.48
N THR A 66 3.97 -10.89 -0.02
CA THR A 66 3.60 -10.73 1.38
C THR A 66 2.14 -11.11 1.56
N ARG A 67 1.87 -11.93 2.57
CA ARG A 67 0.53 -12.11 3.12
C ARG A 67 0.55 -11.41 4.47
N GLU A 68 -0.11 -10.26 4.54
CA GLU A 68 -0.28 -9.57 5.80
C GLU A 68 -1.25 -10.38 6.68
N GLU A 69 -0.96 -10.44 7.97
CA GLU A 69 -1.80 -11.11 8.95
C GLU A 69 -2.98 -10.21 9.31
N VAL A 70 -4.19 -10.78 9.31
CA VAL A 70 -5.39 -10.09 9.76
C VAL A 70 -5.25 -9.82 11.26
N ARG A 71 -5.42 -8.56 11.65
CA ARG A 71 -5.41 -8.12 13.05
C ARG A 71 -6.83 -7.93 13.54
N GLU A 72 -7.04 -8.17 14.83
CA GLU A 72 -8.32 -7.81 15.48
C GLU A 72 -8.56 -6.32 15.34
N CYS A 73 -9.72 -5.97 14.80
CA CYS A 73 -10.16 -4.61 14.61
C CYS A 73 -11.45 -4.41 15.40
N GLU A 74 -11.50 -3.37 16.23
CA GLU A 74 -12.69 -3.03 16.99
C GLU A 74 -13.80 -2.56 16.04
N GLU A 75 -15.04 -3.00 16.29
CA GLU A 75 -16.19 -2.50 15.55
C GLU A 75 -16.44 -1.04 15.88
N LEU A 76 -16.64 -0.23 14.82
CA LEU A 76 -17.01 1.17 14.96
C LEU A 76 -18.47 1.31 15.37
N ARG A 77 -18.74 2.25 16.27
CA ARG A 77 -20.12 2.71 16.54
C ARG A 77 -20.76 3.32 15.30
N ASP A 78 -22.07 3.36 15.27
CA ASP A 78 -22.86 3.90 14.16
C ASP A 78 -23.26 5.36 14.40
N GLY A 79 -23.78 6.00 13.35
CA GLY A 79 -24.50 7.26 13.47
C GLY A 79 -23.63 8.52 13.45
N PHE A 80 -22.45 8.47 12.82
CA PHE A 80 -21.67 9.67 12.59
C PHE A 80 -22.35 10.55 11.54
N THR A 81 -22.34 11.87 11.73
CA THR A 81 -22.80 12.84 10.73
C THR A 81 -21.63 13.73 10.33
N ALA A 82 -21.43 13.95 9.03
CA ALA A 82 -20.42 14.88 8.51
C ALA A 82 -21.02 15.89 7.52
N SER A 83 -20.47 17.10 7.55
CA SER A 83 -20.72 18.12 6.52
C SER A 83 -19.62 18.05 5.46
N ARG A 84 -19.97 18.23 4.18
CA ARG A 84 -18.97 18.32 3.10
C ARG A 84 -18.39 19.73 2.95
N ALA A 85 -17.11 19.80 2.63
CA ALA A 85 -16.39 21.00 2.22
C ALA A 85 -15.76 20.77 0.83
N GLY A 86 -16.60 20.58 -0.19
CA GLY A 86 -16.17 20.10 -1.50
C GLY A 86 -16.08 18.57 -1.52
N ILE A 87 -14.90 18.03 -1.86
CA ILE A 87 -14.64 16.58 -1.78
C ILE A 87 -14.37 16.17 -0.32
N PRO A 88 -13.48 16.82 0.46
CA PRO A 88 -13.30 16.46 1.87
C PRO A 88 -14.58 16.67 2.69
N ALA A 89 -14.75 15.86 3.73
CA ALA A 89 -15.82 16.03 4.71
C ALA A 89 -15.22 16.31 6.10
N TYR A 90 -16.01 16.92 6.97
CA TYR A 90 -15.61 17.12 8.36
C TYR A 90 -16.76 16.79 9.31
N VAL A 91 -16.38 16.30 10.49
CA VAL A 91 -17.30 16.05 11.61
C VAL A 91 -17.10 17.16 12.62
N THR A 92 -18.21 17.73 13.11
CA THR A 92 -18.18 18.79 14.13
C THR A 92 -18.46 18.18 15.49
N GLU A 93 -17.61 18.48 16.46
CA GLU A 93 -17.77 18.14 17.86
C GLU A 93 -18.94 18.90 18.47
N THR A 94 -19.91 18.17 19.03
CA THR A 94 -21.10 18.73 19.68
C THR A 94 -21.07 18.56 21.20
N GLY A 95 -19.97 18.05 21.76
CA GLY A 95 -19.80 17.74 23.17
C GLY A 95 -20.08 16.27 23.52
N ASP A 96 -20.27 15.43 22.51
CA ASP A 96 -20.54 13.99 22.61
C ASP A 96 -19.26 13.13 22.47
N GLY A 97 -18.11 13.77 22.26
CA GLY A 97 -16.81 13.10 22.13
C GLY A 97 -16.63 12.39 20.78
N THR A 98 -17.44 12.71 19.77
CA THR A 98 -17.37 12.07 18.46
C THR A 98 -16.03 12.24 17.78
N THR A 99 -15.46 13.44 17.84
CA THR A 99 -14.17 13.71 17.18
C THR A 99 -13.04 12.93 17.84
N ALA A 100 -13.04 12.85 19.17
CA ALA A 100 -12.09 12.05 19.94
C ALA A 100 -12.20 10.56 19.61
N TYR A 101 -13.43 10.01 19.58
CA TYR A 101 -13.67 8.60 19.24
C TYR A 101 -13.12 8.25 17.84
N LEU A 102 -13.42 9.08 16.83
CA LEU A 102 -12.93 8.86 15.46
C LEU A 102 -11.40 8.90 15.40
N MET A 103 -10.76 9.82 16.11
CA MET A 103 -9.30 9.90 16.18
C MET A 103 -8.66 8.69 16.87
N GLU A 104 -9.25 8.20 17.97
CA GLU A 104 -8.80 6.98 18.67
C GLU A 104 -8.88 5.74 17.76
N ASN A 105 -9.81 5.78 16.81
CA ASN A 105 -10.02 4.79 15.75
C ASN A 105 -9.28 5.12 14.43
N TRP A 106 -8.35 6.08 14.47
CA TRP A 106 -7.45 6.45 13.36
C TRP A 106 -8.12 7.12 12.16
N PHE A 107 -9.29 7.71 12.35
CA PHE A 107 -9.96 8.51 11.34
C PHE A 107 -9.66 10.00 11.52
N GLY A 108 -9.41 10.65 10.40
CA GLY A 108 -9.36 12.10 10.29
C GLY A 108 -8.17 12.76 10.97
N THR A 109 -8.18 14.09 10.94
CA THR A 109 -7.19 15.00 11.53
C THR A 109 -7.91 16.26 11.99
N MET A 110 -7.64 16.72 13.21
CA MET A 110 -8.27 17.94 13.73
C MET A 110 -7.86 19.13 12.88
N MET A 111 -8.85 19.88 12.40
CA MET A 111 -8.65 21.16 11.74
C MET A 111 -8.51 22.28 12.76
N ASP A 112 -9.35 22.23 13.79
CA ASP A 112 -9.38 23.18 14.91
C ASP A 112 -9.88 22.47 16.17
N ALA A 113 -10.29 23.22 17.20
CA ALA A 113 -10.76 22.68 18.46
C ALA A 113 -12.06 21.86 18.37
N THR A 114 -12.81 22.00 17.29
CA THR A 114 -14.18 21.47 17.15
C THR A 114 -14.39 20.63 15.89
N ARG A 115 -13.59 20.81 14.84
CA ARG A 115 -13.81 20.13 13.56
C ARG A 115 -12.72 19.12 13.27
N LEU A 116 -13.13 17.89 13.00
CA LEU A 116 -12.27 16.79 12.54
C LEU A 116 -12.43 16.62 11.03
N PHE A 117 -11.39 16.84 10.25
CA PHE A 117 -11.41 16.57 8.81
C PHE A 117 -11.20 15.09 8.54
N LEU A 118 -12.08 14.53 7.72
CA LEU A 118 -11.94 13.21 7.13
C LEU A 118 -11.34 13.37 5.72
N SER A 119 -10.33 12.57 5.42
CA SER A 119 -9.82 12.48 4.05
C SER A 119 -10.87 11.84 3.14
N PRO A 120 -10.84 12.11 1.82
CA PRO A 120 -11.83 11.55 0.90
C PRO A 120 -11.95 10.02 0.95
N LEU A 121 -10.84 9.32 1.19
CA LEU A 121 -10.83 7.86 1.34
C LEU A 121 -11.49 7.40 2.66
N GLU A 122 -11.24 8.11 3.76
CA GLU A 122 -11.88 7.84 5.05
C GLU A 122 -13.40 8.09 4.97
N THR A 123 -13.82 9.18 4.33
CA THR A 123 -15.23 9.51 4.11
C THR A 123 -15.91 8.45 3.25
N ALA A 124 -15.32 8.08 2.10
CA ALA A 124 -15.87 7.05 1.23
C ALA A 124 -16.03 5.72 1.98
N TRP A 125 -15.00 5.27 2.68
CA TRP A 125 -15.07 4.01 3.43
C TRP A 125 -16.13 4.05 4.54
N LEU A 126 -16.20 5.13 5.33
CA LEU A 126 -17.19 5.24 6.40
C LEU A 126 -18.64 5.28 5.88
N LEU A 127 -18.87 5.89 4.71
CA LEU A 127 -20.16 5.87 4.03
C LEU A 127 -20.52 4.47 3.54
N GLU A 128 -19.57 3.76 2.92
CA GLU A 128 -19.78 2.37 2.46
C GLU A 128 -20.10 1.40 3.60
N GLN A 129 -19.50 1.62 4.77
CA GLN A 129 -19.79 0.82 5.96
C GLN A 129 -21.10 1.22 6.67
N GLY A 130 -21.82 2.23 6.16
CA GLY A 130 -23.04 2.75 6.78
C GLY A 130 -22.83 3.41 8.15
N LYS A 131 -21.58 3.73 8.50
CA LYS A 131 -21.22 4.32 9.80
C LYS A 131 -21.40 5.83 9.81
N LEU A 132 -21.22 6.46 8.65
CA LEU A 132 -21.28 7.91 8.45
C LEU A 132 -22.43 8.26 7.48
N THR A 133 -23.15 9.33 7.80
CA THR A 133 -24.09 9.98 6.88
C THR A 133 -23.60 11.40 6.57
N LEU A 134 -23.84 11.84 5.34
CA LEU A 134 -23.58 13.22 4.94
C LEU A 134 -24.85 14.05 5.14
N GLU A 135 -24.70 15.28 5.63
CA GLU A 135 -25.83 16.20 5.87
C GLU A 135 -26.63 16.55 4.61
N ASP A 136 -25.99 16.50 3.44
CA ASP A 136 -26.63 16.73 2.14
C ASP A 136 -27.31 15.48 1.57
N GLY A 137 -27.28 14.36 2.29
CA GLY A 137 -27.94 13.11 1.92
C GLY A 137 -27.26 12.33 0.80
N MET A 138 -26.06 12.73 0.36
CA MET A 138 -25.31 12.06 -0.71
C MET A 138 -24.95 10.61 -0.34
N SER A 139 -25.18 9.68 -1.26
CA SER A 139 -24.85 8.26 -1.05
C SER A 139 -23.34 7.99 -1.15
N ALA A 140 -22.91 6.80 -0.70
CA ALA A 140 -21.53 6.37 -0.84
C ALA A 140 -21.08 6.33 -2.30
N GLU A 141 -21.93 5.80 -3.19
CA GLU A 141 -21.66 5.67 -4.63
C GLU A 141 -21.54 7.04 -5.31
N GLU A 142 -22.44 7.98 -4.98
CA GLU A 142 -22.40 9.34 -5.50
C GLU A 142 -21.14 10.07 -5.04
N TYR A 143 -20.78 9.93 -3.76
CA TYR A 143 -19.58 10.52 -3.21
C TYR A 143 -18.31 9.96 -3.86
N ILE A 144 -18.24 8.65 -4.07
CA ILE A 144 -17.10 7.99 -4.72
C ILE A 144 -16.99 8.43 -6.18
N ALA A 145 -18.10 8.57 -6.90
CA ALA A 145 -18.10 9.07 -8.27
C ALA A 145 -17.52 10.51 -8.31
N LEU A 146 -17.97 11.39 -7.42
CA LEU A 146 -17.45 12.74 -7.29
C LEU A 146 -15.94 12.77 -6.95
N ALA A 147 -15.50 11.91 -6.03
CA ALA A 147 -14.09 11.85 -5.63
C ALA A 147 -13.18 11.37 -6.78
N ARG A 148 -13.66 10.47 -7.64
CA ARG A 148 -12.95 10.00 -8.84
C ARG A 148 -12.75 11.08 -9.90
N GLU A 149 -13.66 12.04 -10.00
CA GLU A 149 -13.49 13.18 -10.93
C GLU A 149 -12.30 14.07 -10.51
N GLY A 150 -12.01 14.15 -9.22
CA GLY A 150 -10.91 14.95 -8.68
C GLY A 150 -9.55 14.22 -8.58
N ASP A 151 -9.54 12.89 -8.50
CA ASP A 151 -8.33 12.06 -8.38
C ASP A 151 -8.46 10.81 -9.25
N GLY A 152 -7.68 10.77 -10.34
CA GLY A 152 -7.72 9.67 -11.31
C GLY A 152 -7.25 8.32 -10.76
N GLU A 153 -6.55 8.30 -9.62
CA GLU A 153 -6.11 7.07 -8.93
C GLU A 153 -7.00 6.75 -7.71
N PHE A 154 -8.12 7.47 -7.53
CA PHE A 154 -8.97 7.33 -6.35
C PHE A 154 -9.51 5.91 -6.19
N SER A 155 -9.88 5.25 -7.29
CA SER A 155 -10.40 3.88 -7.28
C SER A 155 -9.38 2.90 -6.73
N GLU A 156 -8.14 2.99 -7.19
CA GLU A 156 -7.02 2.14 -6.79
C GLU A 156 -6.66 2.40 -5.33
N LYS A 157 -6.63 3.68 -4.93
CA LYS A 157 -6.41 4.09 -3.55
C LYS A 157 -7.52 3.55 -2.63
N LEU A 158 -8.78 3.62 -3.03
CA LEU A 158 -9.91 3.13 -2.25
C LEU A 158 -9.91 1.61 -2.12
N THR A 159 -9.65 0.87 -3.21
CA THR A 159 -9.51 -0.59 -3.17
C THR A 159 -8.39 -1.01 -2.21
N LEU A 160 -7.23 -0.36 -2.29
CA LEU A 160 -6.13 -0.63 -1.37
C LEU A 160 -6.43 -0.20 0.08
N TYR A 161 -7.15 0.91 0.27
CA TYR A 161 -7.58 1.37 1.59
C TYR A 161 -8.51 0.34 2.26
N ARG A 162 -9.50 -0.18 1.54
CA ARG A 162 -10.41 -1.25 2.02
C ARG A 162 -9.63 -2.47 2.49
N TRP A 163 -8.70 -2.94 1.68
CA TRP A 163 -7.84 -4.08 2.02
C TRP A 163 -7.04 -3.87 3.30
N PHE A 164 -6.49 -2.67 3.50
CA PHE A 164 -5.82 -2.34 4.75
C PHE A 164 -6.76 -2.32 5.96
N LYS A 165 -7.99 -1.82 5.78
CA LYS A 165 -9.02 -1.85 6.83
C LYS A 165 -9.41 -3.29 7.18
N ASP A 166 -9.55 -4.18 6.20
CA ASP A 166 -9.86 -5.60 6.41
C ASP A 166 -8.74 -6.34 7.14
N LEU A 167 -7.48 -5.91 6.94
CA LEU A 167 -6.32 -6.43 7.67
C LEU A 167 -6.19 -5.86 9.09
N GLY A 168 -7.01 -4.89 9.49
CA GLY A 168 -6.88 -4.22 10.78
C GLY A 168 -5.63 -3.34 10.90
N VAL A 169 -5.11 -2.84 9.78
CA VAL A 169 -3.98 -1.89 9.77
C VAL A 169 -4.47 -0.48 9.39
N PHE A 170 -3.67 0.52 9.73
CA PHE A 170 -4.09 1.93 9.64
C PHE A 170 -3.33 2.64 8.52
N PRO A 171 -3.92 2.80 7.33
CA PRO A 171 -3.31 3.57 6.25
C PRO A 171 -3.53 5.07 6.49
N ARG A 172 -2.47 5.86 6.33
CA ARG A 172 -2.53 7.32 6.26
C ARG A 172 -1.89 7.79 4.96
N SER A 173 -2.16 9.03 4.54
CA SER A 173 -1.56 9.59 3.33
C SER A 173 -0.03 9.44 3.32
N GLY A 174 0.47 8.83 2.25
CA GLY A 174 1.89 8.64 1.97
C GLY A 174 2.48 9.78 1.12
N TYR A 175 1.73 10.86 0.87
CA TYR A 175 2.12 11.91 -0.08
C TYR A 175 3.53 12.47 0.14
N LYS A 176 3.94 12.66 1.40
CA LYS A 176 5.29 13.13 1.77
C LYS A 176 6.42 12.18 1.36
N TYR A 177 6.08 10.96 0.97
CA TYR A 177 6.99 9.92 0.49
C TYR A 177 6.69 9.54 -0.97
N GLY A 178 5.91 10.32 -1.73
CA GLY A 178 5.61 10.02 -3.13
C GLY A 178 4.84 8.71 -3.36
N HIS A 179 4.14 8.21 -2.35
CA HIS A 179 3.36 6.98 -2.40
C HIS A 179 1.94 7.20 -1.86
N HIS A 180 1.02 6.28 -2.14
CA HIS A 180 -0.38 6.45 -1.77
C HIS A 180 -0.54 6.42 -0.25
N PHE A 181 0.10 5.45 0.41
CA PHE A 181 -0.05 5.26 1.84
C PHE A 181 1.27 5.08 2.57
N ARG A 182 1.28 5.54 3.81
CA ARG A 182 2.14 5.02 4.88
C ARG A 182 1.25 4.23 5.83
N VAL A 183 1.64 3.01 6.17
CA VAL A 183 0.77 2.10 6.91
C VAL A 183 1.36 1.80 8.28
N TYR A 184 0.48 1.78 9.27
CA TYR A 184 0.78 1.50 10.67
C TYR A 184 0.11 0.18 11.06
N THR A 185 0.88 -0.71 11.67
CA THR A 185 0.43 -2.03 12.14
C THR A 185 0.00 -2.03 13.61
N ALA A 186 0.43 -1.02 14.37
CA ALA A 186 0.16 -0.87 15.80
C ALA A 186 0.03 0.60 16.20
N LYS A 187 -0.78 0.85 17.24
CA LYS A 187 -0.97 2.20 17.81
C LYS A 187 0.34 2.70 18.43
N GLY A 188 0.70 3.98 18.19
CA GLY A 188 1.90 4.62 18.76
C GLY A 188 3.23 4.25 18.10
N ALA A 189 3.25 3.37 17.11
CA ALA A 189 4.45 3.03 16.35
C ALA A 189 4.71 4.02 15.20
N HIS A 190 5.95 4.09 14.72
CA HIS A 190 6.24 4.69 13.41
C HIS A 190 5.63 3.82 12.31
N SER A 191 5.25 4.43 11.17
CA SER A 191 4.77 3.63 10.03
C SER A 191 5.83 2.62 9.60
N GLU A 192 5.43 1.38 9.36
CA GLU A 192 6.38 0.29 9.05
C GLU A 192 6.62 0.14 7.55
N MET A 193 5.66 0.58 6.74
CA MET A 193 5.69 0.40 5.29
C MET A 193 5.13 1.61 4.55
N LEU A 194 5.60 1.75 3.31
CA LEU A 194 5.02 2.57 2.27
C LEU A 194 4.30 1.65 1.30
N ALA A 195 3.09 2.03 0.89
CA ALA A 195 2.28 1.25 -0.02
C ALA A 195 1.87 2.07 -1.23
N HIS A 196 1.93 1.45 -2.40
CA HIS A 196 1.54 2.02 -3.67
C HIS A 196 0.65 1.03 -4.42
N ALA A 197 -0.51 1.51 -4.88
CA ALA A 197 -1.45 0.71 -5.62
C ALA A 197 -1.05 0.72 -7.10
N VAL A 198 -1.00 -0.47 -7.71
CA VAL A 198 -0.63 -0.66 -9.11
C VAL A 198 -1.79 -1.39 -9.79
N PRO A 199 -2.57 -0.73 -10.66
CA PRO A 199 -3.64 -1.41 -11.40
C PRO A 199 -3.07 -2.55 -12.24
N PHE A 200 -3.81 -3.66 -12.34
CA PHE A 200 -3.39 -4.80 -13.16
C PHE A 200 -3.14 -4.39 -14.62
N GLY A 201 -2.07 -4.94 -15.20
CA GLY A 201 -1.62 -4.59 -16.55
C GLY A 201 -0.82 -3.29 -16.63
N THR A 202 -0.67 -2.54 -15.54
CA THR A 202 0.23 -1.39 -15.49
C THR A 202 1.68 -1.86 -15.39
N THR A 203 2.54 -1.26 -16.21
CA THR A 203 3.99 -1.47 -16.16
C THR A 203 4.67 -0.30 -15.48
N LEU A 204 5.67 -0.57 -14.63
CA LEU A 204 6.54 0.46 -14.06
C LEU A 204 7.97 0.28 -14.57
N SER A 205 8.71 1.35 -14.77
CA SER A 205 10.14 1.25 -15.05
C SER A 205 10.91 0.72 -13.84
N MET A 206 12.02 0.01 -14.09
CA MET A 206 12.90 -0.41 -13.00
C MET A 206 13.49 0.79 -12.24
N SER A 207 13.71 1.92 -12.91
CA SER A 207 14.14 3.18 -12.25
C SER A 207 13.11 3.69 -11.24
N GLU A 208 11.81 3.64 -11.54
CA GLU A 208 10.74 4.03 -10.62
C GLU A 208 10.72 3.12 -9.39
N ILE A 209 10.76 1.80 -9.59
CA ILE A 209 10.83 0.83 -8.48
C ILE A 209 12.07 1.06 -7.64
N SER A 210 13.24 1.28 -8.26
CA SER A 210 14.48 1.57 -7.55
C SER A 210 14.36 2.83 -6.69
N ARG A 211 13.80 3.91 -7.22
CA ARG A 211 13.59 5.17 -6.49
C ARG A 211 12.71 4.95 -5.26
N SER A 212 11.61 4.21 -5.41
CA SER A 212 10.69 3.88 -4.32
C SER A 212 11.36 3.04 -3.23
N VAL A 213 12.11 2.00 -3.61
CA VAL A 213 12.83 1.15 -2.67
C VAL A 213 13.92 1.94 -1.93
N ARG A 214 14.67 2.80 -2.63
CA ARG A 214 15.69 3.66 -2.00
C ARG A 214 15.05 4.64 -1.02
N LEU A 215 13.91 5.24 -1.38
CA LEU A 215 13.17 6.14 -0.50
C LEU A 215 12.68 5.41 0.75
N ALA A 216 12.01 4.27 0.60
CA ALA A 216 11.54 3.47 1.73
C ALA A 216 12.70 3.06 2.65
N HIS A 217 13.83 2.64 2.06
CA HIS A 217 15.04 2.32 2.81
C HIS A 217 15.59 3.53 3.59
N SER A 218 15.59 4.74 3.01
CA SER A 218 16.08 5.95 3.67
C SER A 218 15.29 6.31 4.93
N VAL A 219 13.99 5.99 4.94
CA VAL A 219 13.09 6.23 6.09
C VAL A 219 12.86 4.99 6.93
N ARG A 220 13.65 3.93 6.72
CA ARG A 220 13.59 2.63 7.41
C ARG A 220 12.21 1.98 7.35
N LYS A 221 11.59 1.95 6.17
CA LYS A 221 10.28 1.34 5.90
C LYS A 221 10.41 0.28 4.81
N LYS A 222 9.47 -0.67 4.81
CA LYS A 222 9.30 -1.61 3.70
C LYS A 222 8.62 -0.90 2.53
N MET A 223 8.96 -1.29 1.30
CA MET A 223 8.27 -0.82 0.10
C MET A 223 7.32 -1.90 -0.41
N LEU A 224 6.02 -1.60 -0.38
CA LEU A 224 4.95 -2.49 -0.81
C LEU A 224 4.29 -1.96 -2.08
N PHE A 225 4.26 -2.77 -3.12
CA PHE A 225 3.46 -2.53 -4.32
C PHE A 225 2.28 -3.50 -4.31
N ALA A 226 1.07 -2.97 -4.26
CA ALA A 226 -0.16 -3.75 -4.28
C ALA A 226 -0.69 -3.83 -5.70
N SER A 227 -0.50 -4.97 -6.37
CA SER A 227 -1.08 -5.23 -7.69
C SER A 227 -2.57 -5.52 -7.53
N LEU A 228 -3.42 -4.70 -8.17
CA LEU A 228 -4.87 -4.78 -8.07
C LEU A 228 -5.48 -5.48 -9.30
N THR A 229 -5.97 -6.71 -9.14
CA THR A 229 -6.62 -7.49 -10.20
C THR A 229 -8.10 -7.67 -9.89
N GLY A 230 -8.93 -6.71 -10.30
CA GLY A 230 -10.33 -6.68 -9.90
C GLY A 230 -10.44 -6.47 -8.38
N GLU A 231 -10.98 -7.45 -7.67
CA GLU A 231 -11.06 -7.46 -6.19
C GLU A 231 -9.87 -8.16 -5.51
N GLU A 232 -9.05 -8.90 -6.26
CA GLU A 232 -7.87 -9.56 -5.70
C GLU A 232 -6.69 -8.60 -5.62
N ILE A 233 -6.03 -8.60 -4.46
CA ILE A 233 -4.83 -7.80 -4.22
C ILE A 233 -3.66 -8.72 -3.95
N THR A 234 -2.61 -8.56 -4.75
CA THR A 234 -1.32 -9.22 -4.50
C THR A 234 -0.30 -8.20 -4.04
N ALA A 235 0.09 -8.29 -2.77
CA ALA A 235 1.11 -7.47 -2.16
C ALA A 235 2.52 -8.00 -2.51
N VAL A 236 3.32 -7.16 -3.17
CA VAL A 236 4.70 -7.45 -3.58
C VAL A 236 5.65 -6.51 -2.83
N GLU A 237 6.48 -7.08 -1.96
CA GLU A 237 7.55 -6.36 -1.27
C GLU A 237 8.84 -6.38 -2.10
N PHE A 238 9.43 -5.20 -2.29
CA PHE A 238 10.78 -5.06 -2.85
C PHE A 238 11.73 -4.59 -1.75
N ALA A 239 12.81 -5.35 -1.52
CA ALA A 239 13.83 -5.02 -0.53
C ALA A 239 15.23 -5.08 -1.15
N ARG A 240 16.06 -4.06 -0.91
CA ARG A 240 17.45 -4.07 -1.42
C ARG A 240 18.27 -5.12 -0.66
N LEU A 241 18.93 -6.01 -1.40
CA LEU A 241 19.89 -6.98 -0.86
C LEU A 241 21.32 -6.47 -1.01
N LYS A 242 22.12 -6.70 0.04
CA LYS A 242 23.59 -6.68 -0.07
C LYS A 242 24.04 -8.12 -0.25
N MET A 243 24.63 -8.42 -1.41
CA MET A 243 25.24 -9.72 -1.73
C MET A 243 26.76 -9.59 -1.80
#